data_AF-A0A971C986-F1
#
_entry.id   AF-A0A971C986-F1
#
_cell.length_a   1.000
_cell.length_b   1.000
_cell.length_c   1.000
_cell.angle_alpha   90.00
_cell.angle_beta   90.00
_cell.angle_gamma   90.00
#
_symmetry.space_group_name_H-M   'P 1'
#
loop_
_entity.id
_entity.type
_entity.pdbx_description
1 polymer ?
#
loop_
_entity_poly.entity_id
_entity_poly.type
_entity_poly.pdbx_seq_one_letter_code
_entity_poly.pdbx_strand_id
1 'polypeptide(L)' 'MIIIKSSLFSQFPEIKLGFSTKTGLNRSEPYYFNMSLSVGDNPDIVKANRS' A
#
# COMPACT_ATOMS: atom_id res chain seq x y z
N MET A 1 -7.02 4.47 -1.06
CA MET A 1 -5.73 4.14 -0.41
C MET A 1 -4.99 5.44 -0.18
N ILE A 2 -4.40 5.65 0.99
CA ILE A 2 -3.55 6.82 1.24
C ILE A 2 -2.11 6.46 0.86
N ILE A 3 -1.53 7.25 -0.07
CA ILE A 3 -0.13 7.15 -0.50
C ILE A 3 0.61 8.41 -0.07
N ILE A 4 1.71 8.24 0.66
CA ILE A 4 2.62 9.32 1.03
C ILE A 4 3.66 9.47 -0.06
N LYS A 5 3.86 10.69 -0.56
CA LYS A 5 4.87 11.01 -1.57
C LYS A 5 6.05 11.74 -0.96
N SER A 6 7.24 11.53 -1.50
CA SER A 6 8.45 12.25 -1.09
C SER A 6 8.55 13.59 -1.80
N SER A 7 8.80 14.67 -1.04
CA SER A 7 9.09 16.00 -1.59
C SER A 7 10.46 16.05 -2.29
N LEU A 8 11.42 15.21 -1.88
CA LEU A 8 12.73 15.14 -2.54
C LEU A 8 12.59 14.67 -3.99
N PHE A 9 11.72 13.69 -4.24
CA PHE A 9 11.56 13.10 -5.56
C PHE A 9 10.52 13.80 -6.43
N SER A 10 9.74 14.75 -5.88
CA SER A 10 8.73 15.47 -6.67
C SER A 10 9.32 16.40 -7.74
N GLN A 11 10.61 16.71 -7.66
CA GLN A 11 11.33 17.50 -8.67
C GLN A 11 11.72 16.69 -9.92
N PHE A 12 11.64 15.35 -9.88
CA PHE A 12 12.02 14.47 -10.99
C PHE A 12 10.75 13.85 -11.61
N PRO A 13 10.19 14.43 -12.70
CA PRO A 13 8.91 14.00 -13.27
C PRO A 13 8.90 12.55 -13.79
N GLU A 14 10.08 12.00 -14.09
CA GLU A 14 10.29 10.61 -14.50
C GLU A 14 10.21 9.61 -13.33
N ILE A 15 10.37 10.09 -12.08
CA ILE A 15 10.30 9.25 -10.88
C ILE A 15 8.90 9.31 -10.28
N LYS A 16 8.18 8.18 -10.36
CA LYS A 16 6.93 7.96 -9.61
C LYS A 16 7.24 7.15 -8.35
N LEU A 17 7.32 7.83 -7.21
CA LEU A 17 7.59 7.20 -5.92
C LEU A 17 6.47 7.51 -4.92
N GLY A 18 6.12 6.50 -4.12
CA GLY A 18 5.21 6.65 -2.99
C GLY A 18 5.29 5.48 -2.02
N PHE A 19 4.86 5.71 -0.79
CA PHE A 19 4.74 4.71 0.26
C PHE A 19 3.27 4.48 0.57
N SER A 20 2.84 3.22 0.58
CA SER A 20 1.52 2.86 1.08
C SER A 20 1.46 3.00 2.60
N THR A 21 0.26 3.27 3.10
CA THR A 21 -0.03 3.28 4.53
C THR A 21 -0.93 2.11 4.88
N LYS A 22 -1.10 1.82 6.18
CA LYS A 22 -2.07 0.82 6.65
C LYS A 22 -3.52 1.21 6.34
N THR A 23 -3.79 2.49 6.09
CA THR A 23 -5.14 3.02 5.85
C THR A 23 -5.48 2.97 4.36
N GLY A 24 -6.35 2.02 3.99
CA GLY A 24 -6.80 1.90 2.61
C GLY A 24 -7.87 0.83 2.42
N LEU A 25 -8.74 1.05 1.43
CA LEU A 25 -9.75 0.08 0.95
C LEU A 25 -10.68 -0.49 2.04
N ASN A 26 -10.93 0.26 3.12
CA ASN A 26 -11.76 -0.15 4.26
C ASN A 26 -11.43 -1.56 4.79
N ARG A 27 -10.16 -1.95 4.75
CA ARG A 27 -9.69 -3.19 5.35
C ARG A 27 -9.68 -3.07 6.87
N SER A 28 -10.15 -4.10 7.55
CA SER A 28 -10.21 -4.16 9.00
C SER A 28 -8.98 -4.85 9.60
N GLU A 29 -8.88 -4.78 10.92
CA GLU A 29 -7.97 -5.58 11.72
C GLU A 29 -8.12 -7.09 11.45
N PRO A 30 -7.06 -7.90 11.67
CA PRO A 30 -5.75 -7.49 12.19
C PRO A 30 -4.77 -6.98 11.11
N TYR A 31 -5.07 -7.19 9.82
CA TYR A 31 -4.11 -7.00 8.73
C TYR A 31 -4.22 -5.65 8.02
N TYR A 32 -5.38 -4.98 8.06
CA TYR A 32 -5.61 -3.70 7.40
C TYR A 32 -5.20 -3.75 5.91
N PHE A 33 -4.66 -2.66 5.35
CA PHE A 33 -4.14 -2.62 3.99
C PHE A 33 -2.77 -3.34 3.88
N ASN A 34 -2.78 -4.65 4.13
CA ASN A 34 -1.61 -5.49 4.07
C ASN A 34 -1.19 -5.79 2.63
N MET A 35 0.12 -5.76 2.40
CA MET A 35 0.74 -6.06 1.12
C MET A 35 1.55 -7.36 1.15
N SER A 36 1.70 -8.03 2.28
CA SER A 36 2.51 -9.25 2.43
C SER A 36 1.69 -10.53 2.30
N LEU A 37 2.22 -11.52 1.56
CA LEU A 37 1.64 -12.86 1.43
C LEU A 37 2.14 -13.85 2.50
N SER A 38 3.07 -13.44 3.38
CA SER A 38 3.75 -14.34 4.33
C SER A 38 3.33 -14.20 5.79
N VAL A 39 2.28 -13.42 6.07
CA VAL A 39 1.89 -13.04 7.45
C VAL A 39 0.54 -13.65 7.90
N GLY A 40 0.00 -14.61 7.15
CA GLY A 40 -1.24 -15.32 7.49
C GLY A 40 -2.54 -14.64 7.08
N ASP A 41 -2.47 -13.54 6.32
CA ASP A 41 -3.65 -12.85 5.76
C ASP A 41 -4.24 -13.63 4.56
N ASN A 42 -5.50 -13.34 4.20
CA ASN A 42 -6.16 -13.93 3.06
C ASN A 42 -5.44 -13.55 1.74
N PRO A 43 -4.88 -14.52 0.99
CA PRO A 43 -4.10 -14.23 -0.21
C PRO A 43 -4.86 -13.46 -1.29
N ASP A 44 -6.18 -13.65 -1.42
CA ASP A 44 -6.98 -12.96 -2.43
C ASP A 44 -7.26 -11.50 -2.04
N ILE A 45 -7.39 -11.22 -0.75
CA ILE A 45 -7.42 -9.85 -0.22
C ILE A 45 -6.08 -9.15 -0.50
N VAL A 46 -4.95 -9.82 -0.24
CA VAL A 46 -3.62 -9.26 -0.48
C VAL A 46 -3.37 -9.03 -1.97
N LYS A 47 -3.78 -9.95 -2.85
CA LYS A 47 -3.73 -9.74 -4.30
C LYS A 47 -4.54 -8.52 -4.72
N ALA A 48 -5.76 -8.36 -4.20
CA ALA A 48 -6.59 -7.19 -4.47
C ALA A 48 -5.96 -5.89 -3.93
N ASN A 49 -5.23 -5.92 -2.82
CA ASN A 49 -4.50 -4.75 -2.31
C ASN A 49 -3.30 -4.36 -3.21
N ARG A 50 -2.71 -5.32 -3.93
CA ARG A 50 -1.58 -5.13 -4.85
C ARG A 50 -1.98 -4.76 -6.28
N SER A 51 -3.27 -4.82 -6.60
CA SER A 51 -3.83 -4.52 -7.92
C SER A 51 -3.99 -3.03 -8.13
#